data_AF-A0A4U5UCP8-F1
#
_entry.id   AF-A0A4U5UCP8-F1
#
_cell.length_a   1.000
_cell.length_b   1.000
_cell.length_c   1.000
_cell.angle_alpha   90.00
_cell.angle_beta   90.00
_cell.angle_gamma   90.00
#
_symmetry.space_group_name_H-M   'P 1'
#
loop_
_entity.id
_entity.type
_entity.pdbx_description
1 polymer ?
#
loop_
_entity_poly.entity_id
_entity_poly.type
_entity_poly.pdbx_seq_one_letter_code
_entity_poly.pdbx_strand_id
1 'polypeptide(L)'
;MCGRTACTLAPDEVSRACSYRNRGGRRRQPRWRNGDADKYRPSYNKNPQSTSPVLLSQRHFDKDAPVDERVLASMRWGLVPSWFKEDDPSKMRYSTSNCRSENILEKKSYKDPLKKGQRCVILADGFYEWKKQEKGKQPFFIYFPQTQGSSQEKTNLNQDEPTTPARKKKNSETGCPAEEASSDFKERGEAAGDWTGWKLLTMAGLFDCWTPPDGGEPLYSYSVITVNASPNLQSIHDRMPAILDGEEEVRRWLDFGQVKSLDALKLLKSKDILTFHPVSSIVNNTRNNSPECLQPVDLNSKKEPKPTASGKMMMSWLTSSSPSKRKEPNTCERKEERESKVQRKSTGAIQQWIQGTNKKPRVK
;
A
#
# COMPACT_ATOMS: atom_id res chain seq x y z
N MET A 1 -12.05 5.21 1.69
CA MET A 1 -11.95 3.82 1.19
C MET A 1 -10.46 3.56 1.13
N CYS A 2 -10.01 2.42 1.67
CA CYS A 2 -8.59 2.11 1.77
C CYS A 2 -7.91 2.08 0.39
N GLY A 3 -7.06 3.06 0.13
CA GLY A 3 -6.30 3.23 -1.12
C GLY A 3 -4.79 3.19 -0.93
N ARG A 4 -4.33 2.81 0.27
CA ARG A 4 -2.91 2.65 0.56
C ARG A 4 -2.69 1.65 1.69
N THR A 5 -1.65 0.82 1.55
CA THR A 5 -1.22 -0.12 2.59
C THR A 5 0.29 -0.06 2.80
N ALA A 6 0.75 -0.59 3.92
CA ALA A 6 2.14 -0.98 4.11
C ALA A 6 2.21 -2.50 4.13
N CYS A 7 3.24 -3.07 3.54
CA CYS A 7 3.57 -4.49 3.67
C CYS A 7 5.09 -4.62 3.54
N THR A 8 5.78 -4.59 4.68
CA THR A 8 7.23 -4.38 4.79
C THR A 8 8.01 -5.65 5.04
N LEU A 9 7.35 -6.73 5.45
CA LEU A 9 7.97 -8.03 5.68
C LEU A 9 8.59 -8.60 4.39
N ALA A 10 9.75 -9.24 4.50
CA ALA A 10 10.36 -9.98 3.41
C ALA A 10 9.51 -11.19 2.97
N PRO A 11 9.70 -11.75 1.76
CA PRO A 11 8.89 -12.88 1.29
C PRO A 11 8.88 -14.10 2.25
N ASP A 12 10.01 -14.43 2.87
CA ASP A 12 10.10 -15.52 3.86
C ASP A 12 9.39 -15.17 5.18
N GLU A 13 9.47 -13.91 5.61
CA GLU A 13 8.79 -13.40 6.80
C GLU A 13 7.27 -13.41 6.61
N VAL A 14 6.77 -13.00 5.44
CA VAL A 14 5.34 -13.11 5.09
C VAL A 14 4.87 -14.57 5.20
N SER A 15 5.67 -15.51 4.68
CA SER A 15 5.37 -16.94 4.77
C SER A 15 5.32 -17.42 6.23
N ARG A 16 6.31 -17.04 7.06
CA ARG A 16 6.34 -17.40 8.49
C ARG A 16 5.19 -16.79 9.28
N ALA A 17 4.89 -15.50 9.06
CA ALA A 17 3.79 -14.77 9.66
C ALA A 17 2.41 -15.34 9.31
N CYS A 18 2.30 -16.07 8.19
CA CYS A 18 1.08 -16.71 7.73
C CYS A 18 1.01 -18.21 8.05
N SER A 19 1.84 -18.69 8.98
CA SER A 19 1.71 -20.05 9.51
C SER A 19 0.28 -20.30 10.00
N TYR A 20 -0.24 -21.51 9.79
CA TYR A 20 -1.60 -21.86 10.14
C TYR A 20 -1.71 -23.33 10.54
N ARG A 21 -2.81 -23.69 11.21
CA ARG A 21 -3.18 -25.09 11.39
C ARG A 21 -4.14 -25.54 10.30
N ASN A 22 -3.83 -26.66 9.67
CA ASN A 22 -4.75 -27.32 8.77
C ASN A 22 -5.87 -28.02 9.59
N ARG A 23 -6.90 -28.53 8.93
CA ARG A 23 -8.05 -29.26 9.52
C ARG A 23 -7.62 -30.48 10.32
N GLY A 24 -6.48 -31.09 9.96
CA GLY A 24 -5.86 -32.18 10.73
C GLY A 24 -5.04 -31.69 11.94
N GLY A 25 -5.09 -30.40 12.28
CA GLY A 25 -4.37 -29.79 13.40
C GLY A 25 -2.87 -29.61 13.17
N ARG A 26 -2.34 -30.04 12.02
CA ARG A 26 -0.92 -29.95 11.68
C ARG A 26 -0.57 -28.52 11.33
N ARG A 27 0.54 -28.04 11.88
CA ARG A 27 1.10 -26.73 11.53
C ARG A 27 1.62 -26.77 10.10
N ARG A 28 1.25 -25.75 9.33
CA ARG A 28 1.67 -25.55 7.95
C ARG A 28 2.15 -24.12 7.78
N GLN A 29 3.01 -23.93 6.80
CA GLN A 29 3.49 -22.64 6.37
C GLN A 29 3.18 -22.52 4.87
N PRO A 30 2.43 -21.49 4.43
CA PRO A 30 2.06 -21.37 3.04
C PRO A 30 3.29 -21.08 2.20
N ARG A 31 3.46 -21.87 1.14
CA ARG A 31 4.53 -21.65 0.16
C ARG A 31 4.11 -20.58 -0.84
N TRP A 32 5.09 -19.87 -1.38
CA TRP A 32 4.86 -19.02 -2.53
C TRP A 32 4.60 -19.87 -3.77
N ARG A 33 3.65 -19.45 -4.60
CA ARG A 33 3.52 -19.96 -5.97
C ARG A 33 4.81 -19.67 -6.73
N ASN A 34 5.22 -20.59 -7.61
CA ASN A 34 6.46 -20.49 -8.37
C ASN A 34 6.58 -19.12 -9.07
N GLY A 35 7.71 -18.43 -8.83
CA GLY A 35 8.02 -17.11 -9.37
C GLY A 35 7.28 -15.92 -8.71
N ASP A 36 6.30 -16.15 -7.84
CA ASP A 36 5.55 -15.05 -7.22
C ASP A 36 6.30 -14.38 -6.06
N ALA A 37 7.22 -15.10 -5.40
CA ALA A 37 8.10 -14.51 -4.40
C ALA A 37 8.97 -13.38 -4.99
N ASP A 38 9.48 -13.58 -6.22
CA ASP A 38 10.33 -12.60 -6.91
C ASP A 38 9.56 -11.36 -7.41
N LYS A 39 8.25 -11.52 -7.65
CA LYS A 39 7.33 -10.44 -8.02
C LYS A 39 6.93 -9.57 -6.82
N TYR A 40 7.07 -10.08 -5.60
CA TYR A 40 6.73 -9.35 -4.40
C TYR A 40 7.87 -8.39 -4.02
N ARG A 41 7.51 -7.12 -3.86
CA ARG A 41 8.42 -6.08 -3.36
C ARG A 41 7.84 -5.46 -2.08
N PRO A 42 8.48 -5.68 -0.91
CA PRO A 42 8.08 -5.04 0.33
C PRO A 42 8.12 -3.51 0.20
N SER A 43 7.16 -2.83 0.80
CA SER A 43 7.13 -1.38 0.82
C SER A 43 6.21 -0.85 1.91
N TYR A 44 6.63 0.28 2.48
CA TYR A 44 5.89 1.07 3.45
C TYR A 44 4.66 1.77 2.84
N ASN A 45 4.52 1.81 1.51
CA ASN A 45 3.56 2.70 0.83
C ASN A 45 2.99 2.13 -0.48
N LYS A 46 2.37 0.95 -0.41
CA LYS A 46 1.75 0.23 -1.53
C LYS A 46 0.45 0.90 -1.97
N ASN A 47 0.30 1.16 -3.26
CA ASN A 47 -0.87 1.80 -3.88
C ASN A 47 -1.59 0.86 -4.87
N PRO A 48 -2.81 1.18 -5.32
CA PRO A 48 -3.44 0.49 -6.43
C PRO A 48 -2.51 0.39 -7.63
N GLN A 49 -2.59 -0.71 -8.37
CA GLN A 49 -1.72 -1.14 -9.47
C GLN A 49 -0.39 -1.77 -9.03
N SER A 50 0.05 -1.59 -7.79
CA SER A 50 1.19 -2.35 -7.24
C SER A 50 0.82 -3.80 -6.92
N THR A 51 1.82 -4.66 -6.75
CA THR A 51 1.65 -6.07 -6.36
C THR A 51 1.72 -6.25 -4.84
N SER A 52 0.81 -7.03 -4.27
CA SER A 52 0.80 -7.34 -2.84
C SER A 52 0.67 -8.85 -2.61
N PRO A 53 1.17 -9.37 -1.49
CA PRO A 53 0.99 -10.77 -1.12
C PRO A 53 -0.46 -11.02 -0.73
N VAL A 54 -1.01 -12.10 -1.26
CA VAL A 54 -2.33 -12.60 -0.87
C VAL A 54 -2.25 -14.08 -0.55
N LEU A 55 -3.06 -14.52 0.41
CA LEU A 55 -3.36 -15.93 0.62
C LEU A 55 -4.59 -16.33 -0.18
N LEU A 56 -4.55 -17.52 -0.75
CA LEU A 56 -5.70 -18.17 -1.38
C LEU A 56 -5.62 -19.69 -1.22
N SER A 57 -6.71 -20.39 -1.52
CA SER A 57 -6.71 -21.86 -1.52
C SER A 57 -5.82 -22.39 -2.64
N GLN A 58 -4.97 -23.38 -2.32
CA GLN A 58 -4.13 -24.09 -3.30
C GLN A 58 -4.98 -24.76 -4.40
N ARG A 59 -6.27 -25.04 -4.13
CA ARG A 59 -7.20 -25.63 -5.09
C ARG A 59 -7.51 -24.79 -6.32
N HIS A 60 -7.13 -23.52 -6.31
CA HIS A 60 -7.16 -22.68 -7.51
C HIS A 60 -6.08 -23.04 -8.54
N PHE A 61 -5.02 -23.73 -8.12
CA PHE A 61 -3.90 -24.14 -8.98
C PHE A 61 -3.79 -25.66 -9.13
N ASP A 62 -4.18 -26.39 -8.09
CA ASP A 62 -4.16 -27.86 -8.07
C ASP A 62 -5.49 -28.39 -7.51
N LYS A 63 -6.34 -28.95 -8.36
CA LYS A 63 -7.69 -29.39 -7.99
C LYS A 63 -7.71 -30.48 -6.92
N ASP A 64 -6.63 -31.26 -6.84
CA ASP A 64 -6.48 -32.41 -5.95
C ASP A 64 -5.84 -32.02 -4.61
N ALA A 65 -5.38 -30.77 -4.47
CA ALA A 65 -4.85 -30.25 -3.21
C ALA A 65 -5.91 -30.29 -2.08
N PRO A 66 -5.48 -30.46 -0.81
CA PRO A 66 -6.38 -30.40 0.33
C PRO A 66 -7.18 -29.08 0.38
N VAL A 67 -8.44 -29.14 0.84
CA VAL A 67 -9.39 -28.01 0.82
C VAL A 67 -8.95 -26.79 1.61
N ASP A 68 -8.12 -27.01 2.61
CA ASP A 68 -7.61 -26.07 3.59
C ASP A 68 -6.13 -25.73 3.39
N GLU A 69 -5.51 -26.27 2.33
CA GLU A 69 -4.16 -25.92 1.94
C GLU A 69 -4.14 -24.51 1.32
N ARG A 70 -3.18 -23.69 1.78
CA ARG A 70 -3.05 -22.28 1.42
C ARG A 70 -1.75 -22.03 0.67
N VAL A 71 -1.81 -21.08 -0.25
CA VAL A 71 -0.65 -20.63 -1.03
C VAL A 71 -0.55 -19.13 -1.01
N LEU A 72 0.68 -18.61 -1.05
CA LEU A 72 0.98 -17.20 -1.23
C LEU A 72 1.13 -16.90 -2.73
N ALA A 73 0.45 -15.87 -3.20
CA ALA A 73 0.60 -15.37 -4.55
C ALA A 73 0.82 -13.85 -4.53
N SER A 74 1.54 -13.36 -5.53
CA SER A 74 1.73 -11.94 -5.78
C SER A 74 0.68 -11.48 -6.77
N MET A 75 -0.29 -10.68 -6.32
CA MET A 75 -1.38 -10.20 -7.18
C MET A 75 -1.38 -8.69 -7.31
N ARG A 76 -1.81 -8.19 -8.48
CA ARG A 76 -2.00 -6.76 -8.72
C ARG A 76 -3.19 -6.23 -7.94
N TRP A 77 -3.01 -5.11 -7.24
CA TRP A 77 -4.12 -4.40 -6.60
C TRP A 77 -4.94 -3.62 -7.65
N GLY A 78 -6.21 -3.96 -7.81
CA GLY A 78 -7.10 -3.40 -8.82
C GLY A 78 -7.52 -4.52 -9.76
N LEU A 79 -8.71 -5.08 -9.51
CA LEU A 79 -9.22 -6.24 -10.21
C LEU A 79 -9.42 -5.94 -11.70
N VAL A 80 -8.85 -6.79 -12.54
CA VAL A 80 -9.04 -6.84 -13.98
C VAL A 80 -9.97 -8.01 -14.28
N PRO A 81 -11.24 -7.74 -14.63
CA PRO A 81 -12.19 -8.81 -14.88
C PRO A 81 -11.75 -9.65 -16.07
N SER A 82 -12.00 -10.96 -16.01
CA SER A 82 -11.61 -11.91 -17.07
C SER A 82 -12.20 -11.58 -18.44
N TRP A 83 -13.28 -10.79 -18.49
CA TRP A 83 -13.95 -10.37 -19.73
C TRP A 83 -13.42 -9.05 -20.33
N PHE A 84 -12.46 -8.41 -19.67
CA PHE A 84 -11.85 -7.17 -20.16
C PHE A 84 -11.09 -7.44 -21.47
N LYS A 85 -11.29 -6.57 -22.48
CA LYS A 85 -10.86 -6.83 -23.87
C LYS A 85 -9.71 -5.96 -24.36
N GLU A 86 -9.28 -4.96 -23.60
CA GLU A 86 -8.10 -4.19 -23.97
C GLU A 86 -6.84 -4.98 -23.59
N ASP A 87 -5.80 -4.85 -24.40
CA ASP A 87 -4.43 -5.36 -24.21
C ASP A 87 -3.73 -4.86 -22.94
N ASP A 88 -4.07 -3.66 -22.45
CA ASP A 88 -3.44 -3.05 -21.29
C ASP A 88 -4.43 -2.85 -20.12
N PRO A 89 -4.19 -3.47 -18.95
CA PRO A 89 -4.95 -3.24 -17.71
C PRO A 89 -5.05 -1.78 -17.26
N SER A 90 -4.13 -0.91 -17.69
CA SER A 90 -4.13 0.52 -17.37
C SER A 90 -5.28 1.27 -18.07
N LYS A 91 -5.79 0.74 -19.19
CA LYS A 91 -6.90 1.32 -19.97
C LYS A 91 -8.27 1.17 -19.28
N MET A 92 -8.33 0.50 -18.13
CA MET A 92 -9.55 0.37 -17.35
C MET A 92 -10.06 1.72 -16.87
N ARG A 93 -11.28 2.09 -17.30
CA ARG A 93 -11.87 3.40 -17.02
C ARG A 93 -12.47 3.57 -15.62
N TYR A 94 -12.69 2.47 -14.91
CA TYR A 94 -13.32 2.48 -13.59
C TYR A 94 -12.39 1.87 -12.54
N SER A 95 -12.44 2.40 -11.31
CA SER A 95 -11.62 1.90 -10.21
C SER A 95 -12.18 0.60 -9.65
N THR A 96 -11.33 -0.43 -9.62
CA THR A 96 -11.60 -1.74 -9.02
C THR A 96 -10.67 -2.05 -7.85
N SER A 97 -10.02 -1.03 -7.28
CA SER A 97 -9.19 -1.19 -6.07
C SER A 97 -10.01 -1.70 -4.88
N ASN A 98 -11.29 -1.32 -4.82
CA ASN A 98 -12.21 -1.68 -3.76
C ASN A 98 -13.57 -2.16 -4.31
N CYS A 99 -14.16 -3.10 -3.59
CA CYS A 99 -15.51 -3.61 -3.81
C CYS A 99 -16.34 -3.33 -2.55
N ARG A 100 -17.53 -2.74 -2.68
CA ARG A 100 -18.46 -2.58 -1.56
C ARG A 100 -19.14 -3.91 -1.27
N SER A 101 -19.20 -4.34 -0.01
CA SER A 101 -19.85 -5.60 0.36
C SER A 101 -21.34 -5.62 -0.01
N GLU A 102 -22.00 -4.47 0.03
CA GLU A 102 -23.44 -4.34 -0.24
C GLU A 102 -23.83 -4.69 -1.68
N ASN A 103 -22.96 -4.37 -2.66
CA ASN A 103 -23.26 -4.51 -4.09
C ASN A 103 -22.44 -5.64 -4.75
N ILE A 104 -21.83 -6.52 -3.96
CA ILE A 104 -20.93 -7.59 -4.45
C ILE A 104 -21.66 -8.59 -5.37
N LEU A 105 -22.95 -8.84 -5.11
CA LEU A 105 -23.79 -9.76 -5.89
C LEU A 105 -24.45 -9.12 -7.11
N GLU A 106 -24.42 -7.79 -7.19
CA GLU A 106 -25.03 -7.01 -8.27
C GLU A 106 -24.03 -6.77 -9.40
N LYS A 107 -22.78 -6.46 -9.05
CA LYS A 107 -21.73 -6.09 -10.01
C LYS A 107 -21.07 -7.33 -10.61
N LYS A 108 -21.17 -7.49 -11.93
CA LYS A 108 -20.59 -8.63 -12.67
C LYS A 108 -19.09 -8.84 -12.37
N SER A 109 -18.31 -7.76 -12.27
CA SER A 109 -16.87 -7.80 -11.95
C SER A 109 -16.53 -8.47 -10.61
N TYR A 110 -17.51 -8.62 -9.71
CA TYR A 110 -17.31 -9.21 -8.37
C TYR A 110 -18.18 -10.45 -8.15
N LYS A 111 -19.40 -10.46 -8.70
CA LYS A 111 -20.34 -11.58 -8.63
C LYS A 111 -19.77 -12.85 -9.24
N ASP A 112 -19.19 -12.75 -10.44
CA ASP A 112 -18.69 -13.93 -11.16
C ASP A 112 -17.47 -14.53 -10.45
N PRO A 113 -16.47 -13.72 -10.02
CA PRO A 113 -15.39 -14.24 -9.19
C PRO A 113 -15.82 -14.87 -7.87
N LEU A 114 -16.76 -14.23 -7.16
CA LEU A 114 -17.29 -14.75 -5.91
C LEU A 114 -17.98 -16.12 -6.10
N LYS A 115 -18.70 -16.32 -7.22
CA LYS A 115 -19.34 -17.59 -7.56
C LYS A 115 -18.33 -18.67 -7.93
N LYS A 116 -17.23 -18.31 -8.59
CA LYS A 116 -16.10 -19.21 -8.89
C LYS A 116 -15.25 -19.54 -7.65
N GLY A 117 -15.58 -18.97 -6.50
CA GLY A 117 -14.82 -19.16 -5.27
C GLY A 117 -13.50 -18.40 -5.24
N GLN A 118 -13.27 -17.43 -6.13
CA GLN A 118 -12.03 -16.65 -6.23
C GLN A 118 -11.92 -15.63 -5.08
N ARG A 119 -11.80 -16.16 -3.87
CA ARG A 119 -11.67 -15.41 -2.61
C ARG A 119 -10.23 -15.48 -2.15
N CYS A 120 -9.68 -14.33 -1.77
CA CYS A 120 -8.32 -14.22 -1.25
C CYS A 120 -8.30 -13.40 0.04
N VAL A 121 -7.20 -13.52 0.79
CA VAL A 121 -6.89 -12.66 1.93
C VAL A 121 -5.69 -11.80 1.57
N ILE A 122 -5.89 -10.50 1.46
CA ILE A 122 -4.80 -9.54 1.24
C ILE A 122 -4.07 -9.34 2.55
N LEU A 123 -2.75 -9.43 2.49
CA LEU A 123 -1.86 -9.25 3.63
C LEU A 123 -1.25 -7.85 3.60
N ALA A 124 -1.18 -7.22 4.76
CA ALA A 124 -0.55 -5.92 4.96
C ALA A 124 -0.08 -5.79 6.41
N ASP A 125 0.89 -4.94 6.70
CA ASP A 125 1.19 -4.56 8.09
C ASP A 125 0.01 -3.76 8.67
N GLY A 126 -0.59 -2.95 7.81
CA GLY A 126 -1.76 -2.13 8.05
C GLY A 126 -2.14 -1.32 6.81
N PHE A 127 -3.16 -0.47 6.93
CA PHE A 127 -3.60 0.43 5.87
C PHE A 127 -3.61 1.88 6.31
N TYR A 128 -3.53 2.80 5.35
CA TYR A 128 -3.66 4.22 5.61
C TYR A 128 -5.05 4.72 5.26
N GLU A 129 -5.52 5.70 6.03
CA GLU A 129 -6.74 6.45 5.71
C GLU A 129 -6.59 7.91 6.14
N TRP A 130 -7.29 8.80 5.43
CA TRP A 130 -7.12 10.24 5.58
C TRP A 130 -8.36 10.89 6.21
N LYS A 131 -8.23 11.31 7.47
CA LYS A 131 -9.27 12.07 8.18
C LYS A 131 -9.37 13.47 7.60
N LYS A 132 -10.56 13.87 7.17
CA LYS A 132 -10.85 15.25 6.74
C LYS A 132 -10.78 16.19 7.94
N GLN A 133 -10.15 17.34 7.75
CA GLN A 133 -10.09 18.44 8.72
C GLN A 133 -10.53 19.73 8.02
N GLU A 134 -10.72 20.82 8.76
CA GLU A 134 -11.04 22.14 8.18
C GLU A 134 -10.04 22.55 7.09
N LYS A 135 -8.74 22.26 7.33
CA LYS A 135 -7.65 22.53 6.40
C LYS A 135 -6.92 21.23 6.06
N GLY A 136 -7.27 20.64 4.92
CA GLY A 136 -6.58 19.47 4.39
C GLY A 136 -7.03 18.15 5.02
N LYS A 137 -6.11 17.18 5.08
CA LYS A 137 -6.37 15.84 5.60
C LYS A 137 -5.20 15.33 6.43
N GLN A 138 -5.51 14.69 7.56
CA GLN A 138 -4.54 14.01 8.42
C GLN A 138 -4.50 12.51 8.08
N PRO A 139 -3.36 11.97 7.62
CA PRO A 139 -3.20 10.53 7.45
C PRO A 139 -3.09 9.79 8.79
N PHE A 140 -3.70 8.63 8.86
CA PHE A 140 -3.59 7.67 9.95
C PHE A 140 -3.09 6.34 9.40
N PHE A 141 -2.29 5.63 10.19
CA PHE A 141 -1.97 4.23 9.96
C PHE A 141 -2.82 3.37 10.89
N ILE A 142 -3.51 2.37 10.33
CA ILE A 142 -4.53 1.55 11.00
C ILE A 142 -4.14 0.07 10.84
N TYR A 143 -4.07 -0.66 11.94
CA TYR A 143 -3.49 -2.01 12.00
C TYR A 143 -4.08 -2.82 13.17
N PHE A 144 -3.81 -4.13 13.20
CA PHE A 144 -4.13 -4.94 14.38
C PHE A 144 -3.29 -4.50 15.58
N PRO A 145 -3.83 -4.48 16.80
CA PRO A 145 -3.01 -4.40 18.01
C PRO A 145 -1.89 -5.46 17.97
N GLN A 146 -0.67 -5.01 18.25
CA GLN A 146 0.52 -5.84 18.25
C GLN A 146 0.81 -6.27 19.69
N THR A 147 1.26 -7.51 19.89
CA THR A 147 1.77 -7.96 21.20
C THR A 147 3.07 -7.21 21.51
N GLN A 148 3.16 -6.58 22.67
CA GLN A 148 4.38 -5.91 23.12
C GLN A 148 5.49 -6.95 23.29
N GLY A 149 6.41 -7.01 22.32
CA GLY A 149 7.55 -7.90 22.30
C GLY A 149 8.34 -7.75 21.00
N SER A 150 9.56 -7.19 21.10
CA SER A 150 10.60 -7.11 20.06
C SER A 150 10.47 -6.04 18.96
N SER A 151 10.52 -4.76 19.33
CA SER A 151 11.10 -3.74 18.46
C SER A 151 11.89 -2.74 19.30
N GLN A 152 13.18 -2.61 18.97
CA GLN A 152 14.19 -1.71 19.54
C GLN A 152 15.02 -2.24 20.73
N GLU A 153 15.99 -3.10 20.41
CA GLU A 153 17.33 -3.02 21.01
C GLU A 153 18.35 -3.52 19.97
N LYS A 154 18.74 -2.63 19.06
CA LYS A 154 20.03 -2.71 18.38
C LYS A 154 20.88 -1.57 18.93
N THR A 155 21.28 -1.71 20.19
CA THR A 155 22.37 -0.94 20.77
C THR A 155 23.67 -1.65 20.46
N ASN A 156 24.62 -0.85 19.99
CA ASN A 156 25.95 -1.24 19.57
C ASN A 156 26.70 -1.98 20.70
N LEU A 157 27.32 -3.11 20.37
CA LEU A 157 28.45 -3.66 21.13
C LEU A 157 29.58 -3.93 20.15
N ASN A 158 30.52 -2.99 20.12
CA ASN A 158 31.91 -3.22 19.73
C ASN A 158 32.64 -3.85 20.91
N GLN A 159 33.61 -4.73 20.60
CA GLN A 159 34.77 -5.15 21.42
C GLN A 159 34.40 -6.08 22.60
N ASP A 160 35.03 -7.23 22.86
CA ASP A 160 36.39 -7.72 22.62
C ASP A 160 36.46 -9.25 22.44
N GLU A 161 37.50 -9.69 21.72
CA GLU A 161 38.06 -11.07 21.70
C GLU A 161 38.49 -11.54 23.11
N PRO A 162 38.48 -12.87 23.39
CA PRO A 162 39.78 -13.54 23.44
C PRO A 162 39.77 -15.00 22.95
N THR A 163 40.57 -15.25 21.91
CA THR A 163 41.68 -16.20 21.81
C THR A 163 41.59 -17.48 22.66
N THR A 164 41.53 -18.64 22.01
CA THR A 164 41.84 -19.96 22.61
C THR A 164 42.57 -20.84 21.58
N PRO A 165 43.56 -21.66 21.96
CA PRO A 165 44.69 -21.98 21.10
C PRO A 165 44.52 -23.24 20.26
N ALA A 166 45.31 -23.26 19.19
CA ALA A 166 45.49 -24.34 18.24
C ALA A 166 45.83 -25.70 18.87
N ARG A 167 45.22 -26.78 18.36
CA ARG A 167 45.75 -28.14 18.45
C ARG A 167 45.84 -28.78 17.07
N LYS A 168 47.06 -29.23 16.75
CA LYS A 168 47.53 -29.80 15.48
C LYS A 168 47.03 -31.23 15.21
N LYS A 169 46.86 -31.49 13.90
CA LYS A 169 47.17 -32.71 13.12
C LYS A 169 46.33 -33.99 13.33
N LYS A 170 45.71 -34.48 12.25
CA LYS A 170 46.32 -35.49 11.35
C LYS A 170 45.51 -35.66 10.06
N ASN A 171 46.24 -35.76 8.94
CA ASN A 171 45.77 -36.21 7.63
C ASN A 171 45.63 -37.73 7.62
N SER A 172 44.65 -38.24 6.86
CA SER A 172 44.80 -39.50 6.11
C SER A 172 43.79 -39.51 4.97
N GLU A 173 44.33 -39.57 3.76
CA GLU A 173 43.63 -39.81 2.48
C GLU A 173 43.19 -41.26 2.35
N THR A 174 42.12 -41.49 1.60
CA THR A 174 41.61 -42.69 0.86
C THR A 174 40.09 -42.76 1.06
N GLY A 175 39.23 -42.99 0.09
CA GLY A 175 39.25 -43.13 -1.37
C GLY A 175 37.77 -43.35 -1.78
N CYS A 176 37.39 -42.95 -2.99
CA CYS A 176 36.03 -43.18 -3.52
C CYS A 176 35.73 -44.69 -3.65
N PRO A 177 34.45 -45.09 -3.55
CA PRO A 177 33.79 -45.52 -4.78
C PRO A 177 32.35 -45.00 -4.94
N ALA A 178 31.85 -45.20 -6.15
CA ALA A 178 30.66 -44.62 -6.73
C ALA A 178 29.36 -45.35 -6.36
N GLU A 179 28.26 -44.62 -6.56
CA GLU A 179 26.87 -45.04 -6.82
C GLU A 179 26.12 -45.82 -5.73
N GLU A 180 25.12 -45.16 -5.14
CA GLU A 180 23.72 -45.59 -5.27
C GLU A 180 22.78 -44.41 -4.95
N ALA A 181 21.79 -44.22 -5.83
CA ALA A 181 20.79 -43.18 -5.74
C ALA A 181 19.70 -43.57 -4.74
N SER A 182 19.65 -42.90 -3.60
CA SER A 182 18.45 -42.83 -2.77
C SER A 182 18.22 -41.37 -2.36
N SER A 183 17.17 -40.77 -2.92
CA SER A 183 16.70 -39.43 -2.60
C SER A 183 16.12 -39.39 -1.18
N ASP A 184 17.00 -39.34 -0.19
CA ASP A 184 16.66 -38.95 1.16
C ASP A 184 16.37 -37.45 1.17
N PHE A 185 15.08 -37.11 1.07
CA PHE A 185 14.58 -35.83 1.51
C PHE A 185 14.88 -35.70 3.01
N LYS A 186 16.07 -35.18 3.34
CA LYS A 186 16.36 -34.66 4.68
C LYS A 186 15.41 -33.51 4.95
N GLU A 187 14.34 -33.84 5.64
CA GLU A 187 13.41 -32.94 6.31
C GLU A 187 14.21 -32.17 7.38
N ARG A 188 14.98 -31.17 6.95
CA ARG A 188 15.62 -30.21 7.85
C ARG A 188 14.57 -29.16 8.21
N GLY A 189 13.61 -29.57 9.01
CA GLY A 189 12.60 -28.71 9.62
C GLY A 189 12.77 -28.72 11.13
N GLU A 190 13.82 -28.08 11.64
CA GLU A 190 13.77 -27.60 13.02
C GLU A 190 12.47 -26.79 13.15
N ALA A 191 11.64 -27.14 14.14
CA ALA A 191 10.36 -26.51 14.38
C ALA A 191 10.59 -25.01 14.65
N ALA A 192 10.47 -24.19 13.61
CA ALA A 192 10.42 -22.75 13.75
C ALA A 192 9.29 -22.43 14.72
N GLY A 193 9.63 -21.81 15.86
CA GLY A 193 8.68 -21.44 16.91
C GLY A 193 7.52 -20.60 16.39
N ASP A 194 6.55 -20.32 17.25
CA ASP A 194 5.45 -19.40 16.91
C ASP A 194 6.01 -18.06 16.41
N TRP A 195 5.39 -17.50 15.37
CA TRP A 195 5.82 -16.22 14.80
C TRP A 195 5.68 -15.12 15.86
N THR A 196 6.80 -14.49 16.21
CA THR A 196 6.85 -13.41 17.22
C THR A 196 6.94 -12.02 16.61
N GLY A 197 6.99 -11.91 15.28
CA GLY A 197 7.10 -10.63 14.59
C GLY A 197 5.74 -9.94 14.43
N TRP A 198 5.69 -8.98 13.50
CA TRP A 198 4.48 -8.19 13.24
C TRP A 198 3.29 -9.08 12.84
N LYS A 199 2.15 -8.90 13.53
CA LYS A 199 0.87 -9.53 13.18
C LYS A 199 0.28 -8.80 11.98
N LEU A 200 0.34 -9.46 10.82
CA LEU A 200 -0.21 -8.96 9.56
C LEU A 200 -1.74 -8.79 9.65
N LEU A 201 -2.21 -7.68 9.09
CA LEU A 201 -3.61 -7.42 8.81
C LEU A 201 -4.10 -8.32 7.66
N THR A 202 -5.24 -8.95 7.89
CA THR A 202 -5.89 -9.91 6.98
C THR A 202 -7.19 -9.32 6.44
N MET A 203 -7.14 -8.80 5.22
CA MET A 203 -8.30 -8.16 4.56
C MET A 203 -8.96 -9.11 3.57
N ALA A 204 -10.28 -9.24 3.62
CA ALA A 204 -11.03 -10.04 2.66
C ALA A 204 -10.99 -9.40 1.25
N GLY A 205 -10.65 -10.22 0.26
CA GLY A 205 -10.60 -9.82 -1.14
C GLY A 205 -11.31 -10.79 -2.07
N LEU A 206 -11.62 -10.28 -3.25
CA LEU A 206 -11.91 -11.08 -4.43
C LEU A 206 -10.78 -10.91 -5.42
N PHE A 207 -10.42 -11.98 -6.11
CA PHE A 207 -9.48 -11.92 -7.23
C PHE A 207 -10.14 -12.39 -8.52
N ASP A 208 -9.58 -11.99 -9.65
CA ASP A 208 -9.89 -12.58 -10.95
C ASP A 208 -8.59 -12.82 -11.73
N CYS A 209 -8.70 -13.65 -12.76
CA CYS A 209 -7.61 -14.00 -13.64
C CYS A 209 -7.96 -13.52 -15.05
N TRP A 210 -7.18 -12.57 -15.56
CA TRP A 210 -7.34 -12.01 -16.89
C TRP A 210 -6.14 -12.40 -17.75
N THR A 211 -6.39 -12.87 -18.96
CA THR A 211 -5.32 -13.20 -19.93
C THR A 211 -5.34 -12.14 -21.02
N PRO A 212 -4.20 -11.52 -21.37
CA PRO A 212 -4.13 -10.56 -22.45
C PRO A 212 -4.67 -11.13 -23.77
N PRO A 213 -5.55 -10.40 -24.49
CA PRO A 213 -6.07 -10.84 -25.79
C PRO A 213 -4.99 -11.14 -26.83
N ASP A 214 -3.88 -10.40 -26.80
CA ASP A 214 -2.75 -10.55 -27.72
C ASP A 214 -1.79 -11.69 -27.32
N GLY A 215 -2.14 -12.45 -26.28
CA GLY A 215 -1.28 -13.48 -25.70
C GLY A 215 -0.37 -12.93 -24.60
N GLY A 216 0.03 -13.81 -23.67
CA GLY A 216 0.88 -13.47 -22.54
C GLY A 216 0.51 -14.22 -21.27
N GLU A 217 1.27 -13.97 -20.21
CA GLU A 217 1.04 -14.60 -18.91
C GLU A 217 -0.27 -14.12 -18.27
N PRO A 218 -1.08 -15.03 -17.68
CA PRO A 218 -2.29 -14.64 -16.97
C PRO A 218 -1.99 -13.69 -15.80
N LEU A 219 -2.71 -12.56 -15.77
CA LEU A 219 -2.64 -11.58 -14.71
C LEU A 219 -3.66 -11.90 -13.60
N TYR A 220 -3.13 -12.18 -12.41
CA TYR A 220 -3.94 -12.28 -11.20
C TYR A 220 -4.04 -10.91 -10.55
N SER A 221 -5.27 -10.49 -10.28
CA SER A 221 -5.54 -9.17 -9.72
C SER A 221 -6.70 -9.20 -8.74
N TYR A 222 -6.68 -8.33 -7.73
CA TYR A 222 -7.64 -8.37 -6.63
C TYR A 222 -8.32 -7.03 -6.36
N SER A 223 -9.47 -7.10 -5.70
CA SER A 223 -10.18 -5.97 -5.12
C SER A 223 -10.36 -6.17 -3.62
N VAL A 224 -10.10 -5.14 -2.83
CA VAL A 224 -10.32 -5.17 -1.37
C VAL A 224 -11.79 -4.96 -1.09
N ILE A 225 -12.41 -5.88 -0.36
CA ILE A 225 -13.80 -5.71 0.05
C ILE A 225 -13.87 -4.66 1.18
N THR A 226 -14.82 -3.74 1.09
CA THR A 226 -15.06 -2.70 2.09
C THR A 226 -16.43 -2.85 2.73
N VAL A 227 -16.51 -2.48 4.00
CA VAL A 227 -17.71 -2.41 4.83
C VAL A 227 -17.81 -1.02 5.46
N ASN A 228 -18.91 -0.72 6.16
CA ASN A 228 -19.01 0.48 6.99
C ASN A 228 -17.90 0.48 8.05
N ALA A 229 -17.37 1.65 8.39
CA ALA A 229 -16.39 1.75 9.46
C ALA A 229 -16.99 1.36 10.82
N SER A 230 -16.18 0.73 11.67
CA SER A 230 -16.48 0.51 13.08
C SER A 230 -16.52 1.85 13.84
N PRO A 231 -17.19 1.91 15.02
CA PRO A 231 -17.31 3.15 15.79
C PRO A 231 -15.99 3.87 16.06
N ASN A 232 -14.94 3.14 16.41
CA ASN A 232 -13.60 3.70 16.66
C ASN A 232 -12.96 4.36 15.42
N LEU A 233 -13.26 3.89 14.21
CA LEU A 233 -12.69 4.37 12.94
C LEU A 233 -13.60 5.35 12.20
N GLN A 234 -14.87 5.44 12.58
CA GLN A 234 -15.87 6.25 11.90
C GLN A 234 -15.49 7.75 11.88
N SER A 235 -14.76 8.22 12.90
CA SER A 235 -14.25 9.59 12.96
C SER A 235 -13.14 9.88 11.94
N ILE A 236 -12.49 8.84 11.40
CA ILE A 236 -11.45 8.94 10.37
C ILE A 236 -12.08 8.84 8.98
N HIS A 237 -12.92 7.83 8.73
CA HIS A 237 -13.62 7.61 7.47
C HIS A 237 -14.89 6.77 7.67
N ASP A 238 -15.89 6.91 6.81
CA ASP A 238 -17.14 6.14 6.83
C ASP A 238 -17.00 4.66 6.38
N ARG A 239 -15.83 4.25 5.88
CA ARG A 239 -15.59 2.92 5.29
C ARG A 239 -14.27 2.36 5.77
N MET A 240 -14.21 1.04 5.91
CA MET A 240 -12.98 0.30 6.23
C MET A 240 -12.89 -0.98 5.39
N PRO A 241 -11.71 -1.59 5.23
CA PRO A 241 -11.60 -2.93 4.67
C PRO A 241 -12.36 -3.94 5.53
N ALA A 242 -12.94 -4.97 4.92
CA ALA A 242 -13.51 -6.11 5.64
C ALA A 242 -12.38 -6.95 6.24
N ILE A 243 -12.22 -6.90 7.55
CA ILE A 243 -11.13 -7.59 8.26
C ILE A 243 -11.58 -8.99 8.69
N LEU A 244 -10.77 -9.98 8.36
CA LEU A 244 -10.93 -11.36 8.83
C LEU A 244 -10.05 -11.51 10.08
N ASP A 245 -10.65 -11.80 11.22
CA ASP A 245 -9.94 -11.88 12.49
C ASP A 245 -9.73 -13.33 12.91
N GLY A 246 -8.47 -13.70 13.11
CA GLY A 246 -8.05 -15.04 13.49
C GLY A 246 -8.06 -16.06 12.36
N GLU A 247 -7.51 -17.25 12.66
CA GLU A 247 -7.33 -18.32 11.69
C GLU A 247 -8.64 -18.89 11.16
N GLU A 248 -9.68 -18.95 11.99
CA GLU A 248 -10.95 -19.59 11.63
C GLU A 248 -11.72 -18.81 10.56
N GLU A 249 -11.75 -17.48 10.66
CA GLU A 249 -12.40 -16.67 9.64
C GLU A 249 -11.61 -16.65 8.33
N VAL A 250 -10.27 -16.56 8.41
CA VAL A 250 -9.39 -16.71 7.25
C VAL A 250 -9.64 -18.05 6.57
N ARG A 251 -9.69 -19.15 7.34
CA ARG A 251 -9.98 -20.50 6.83
C ARG A 251 -11.33 -20.57 6.14
N ARG A 252 -12.40 -20.10 6.79
CA ARG A 252 -13.76 -20.10 6.22
C ARG A 252 -13.86 -19.24 4.97
N TRP A 253 -13.16 -18.11 4.94
CA TRP A 253 -13.11 -17.25 3.76
C TRP A 253 -12.36 -17.92 2.61
N LEU A 254 -11.23 -18.58 2.84
CA LEU A 254 -10.45 -19.21 1.76
C LEU A 254 -11.03 -20.54 1.25
N ASP A 255 -11.76 -21.27 2.10
CA ASP A 255 -12.30 -22.59 1.77
C ASP A 255 -13.57 -22.48 0.88
N PHE A 256 -13.37 -22.25 -0.41
CA PHE A 256 -14.49 -22.19 -1.37
C PHE A 256 -15.08 -23.56 -1.72
N GLY A 257 -14.38 -24.64 -1.38
CA GLY A 257 -14.86 -26.00 -1.61
C GLY A 257 -15.97 -26.41 -0.64
N GLN A 258 -15.88 -25.96 0.62
CA GLN A 258 -16.84 -26.32 1.67
C GLN A 258 -17.68 -25.13 2.14
N VAL A 259 -17.20 -23.89 2.02
CA VAL A 259 -17.95 -22.69 2.41
C VAL A 259 -18.54 -22.01 1.17
N LYS A 260 -19.87 -22.12 1.05
CA LYS A 260 -20.67 -21.47 0.00
C LYS A 260 -20.50 -19.95 0.06
N SER A 261 -20.60 -19.29 -1.11
CA SER A 261 -20.37 -17.85 -1.22
C SER A 261 -21.27 -17.02 -0.30
N LEU A 262 -22.56 -17.37 -0.15
CA LEU A 262 -23.47 -16.65 0.76
C LEU A 262 -23.07 -16.77 2.23
N ASP A 263 -22.52 -17.91 2.65
CA ASP A 263 -22.03 -18.09 4.02
C ASP A 263 -20.71 -17.34 4.25
N ALA A 264 -19.84 -17.29 3.24
CA ALA A 264 -18.62 -16.50 3.28
C ALA A 264 -18.93 -15.00 3.42
N LEU A 265 -19.96 -14.48 2.73
CA LEU A 265 -20.39 -13.09 2.85
C LEU A 265 -20.80 -12.68 4.27
N LYS A 266 -21.28 -13.63 5.10
CA LYS A 266 -21.66 -13.36 6.50
C LYS A 266 -20.47 -12.95 7.38
N LEU A 267 -19.24 -13.23 6.94
CA LEU A 267 -18.00 -12.81 7.61
C LEU A 267 -17.68 -11.32 7.39
N LEU A 268 -18.28 -10.70 6.35
CA LEU A 268 -17.98 -9.33 5.94
C LEU A 268 -18.74 -8.31 6.79
N LYS A 269 -18.27 -8.11 8.02
CA LYS A 269 -18.84 -7.17 8.99
C LYS A 269 -17.78 -6.21 9.51
N SER A 270 -18.21 -5.04 9.97
CA SER A 270 -17.33 -4.12 10.69
C SER A 270 -16.96 -4.71 12.05
N LYS A 271 -15.73 -4.46 12.49
CA LYS A 271 -15.21 -4.97 13.77
C LYS A 271 -14.35 -3.92 14.44
N ASP A 272 -14.55 -3.78 15.74
CA ASP A 272 -13.80 -2.86 16.58
C ASP A 272 -12.59 -3.56 17.21
N ILE A 273 -11.67 -3.98 16.35
CA ILE A 273 -10.48 -4.78 16.71
C ILE A 273 -9.18 -4.16 16.22
N LEU A 274 -9.27 -2.98 15.62
CA LEU A 274 -8.13 -2.27 15.04
C LEU A 274 -7.72 -1.11 15.94
N THR A 275 -6.43 -0.84 15.97
CA THR A 275 -5.86 0.37 16.56
C THR A 275 -5.26 1.25 15.47
N PHE A 276 -4.94 2.49 15.81
CA PHE A 276 -4.40 3.44 14.86
C PHE A 276 -3.61 4.56 15.54
N HIS A 277 -2.75 5.21 14.77
CA HIS A 277 -2.09 6.45 15.17
C HIS A 277 -1.95 7.39 13.97
N PRO A 278 -1.92 8.72 14.19
CA PRO A 278 -1.65 9.68 13.12
C PRO A 278 -0.21 9.53 12.62
N VAL A 279 0.01 9.69 11.32
CA VAL A 279 1.34 9.65 10.70
C VAL A 279 1.67 10.95 9.96
N SER A 280 2.91 11.07 9.49
CA SER A 280 3.37 12.22 8.72
C SER A 280 2.71 12.29 7.32
N SER A 281 2.59 13.49 6.76
CA SER A 281 2.14 13.72 5.38
C SER A 281 3.09 13.17 4.31
N ILE A 282 4.27 12.66 4.70
CA ILE A 282 5.22 11.99 3.80
C ILE A 282 4.56 10.85 3.02
N VAL A 283 3.60 10.13 3.62
CA VAL A 283 2.88 9.02 2.98
C VAL A 283 2.01 9.47 1.79
N ASN A 284 1.64 10.76 1.71
CA ASN A 284 0.78 11.28 0.65
C ASN A 284 1.37 11.03 -0.75
N ASN A 285 2.70 11.18 -0.88
CA ASN A 285 3.41 10.89 -2.11
C ASN A 285 3.72 9.38 -2.19
N THR A 286 3.16 8.71 -3.19
CA THR A 286 3.31 7.26 -3.41
C THR A 286 4.76 6.81 -3.65
N ARG A 287 5.64 7.73 -4.06
CA ARG A 287 7.06 7.43 -4.29
C ARG A 287 7.86 7.32 -3.00
N ASN A 288 7.34 7.85 -1.90
CA ASN A 288 8.01 7.79 -0.61
C ASN A 288 7.84 6.39 -0.02
N ASN A 289 8.94 5.66 0.12
CA ASN A 289 9.00 4.30 0.63
C ASN A 289 10.04 4.22 1.76
N SER A 290 9.72 4.77 2.93
CA SER A 290 10.61 4.79 4.09
C SER A 290 9.85 4.42 5.38
N PRO A 291 10.56 3.99 6.45
CA PRO A 291 9.95 3.74 7.76
C PRO A 291 9.16 4.91 8.34
N GLU A 292 9.53 6.14 7.95
CA GLU A 292 8.89 7.39 8.38
C GLU A 292 7.41 7.47 7.96
N CYS A 293 6.99 6.72 6.93
CA CYS A 293 5.58 6.62 6.55
C CYS A 293 4.71 6.02 7.67
N LEU A 294 5.28 5.16 8.50
CA LEU A 294 4.60 4.46 9.59
C LEU A 294 4.82 5.10 10.96
N GLN A 295 5.71 6.09 11.08
CA GLN A 295 6.04 6.64 12.38
C GLN A 295 4.89 7.49 12.94
N PRO A 296 4.48 7.26 14.20
CA PRO A 296 3.51 8.11 14.88
C PRO A 296 3.98 9.57 14.91
N VAL A 297 3.05 10.50 14.74
CA VAL A 297 3.32 11.93 14.92
C VAL A 297 2.48 12.49 16.05
N ASP A 298 3.05 13.40 16.83
CA ASP A 298 2.28 14.17 17.79
C ASP A 298 1.59 15.35 17.09
N LEU A 299 0.26 15.34 17.08
CA LEU A 299 -0.57 16.39 16.49
C LEU A 299 -0.53 17.71 17.29
N ASN A 300 -0.13 17.66 18.55
CA ASN A 300 -0.04 18.83 19.42
C ASN A 300 1.33 19.53 19.35
N SER A 301 2.33 18.87 18.76
CA SER A 301 3.64 19.46 18.54
C SER A 301 3.55 20.55 17.47
N LYS A 302 3.65 21.83 17.87
CA LYS A 302 3.74 22.95 16.92
C LYS A 302 5.02 22.78 16.11
N LYS A 303 4.90 22.40 14.83
CA LYS A 303 6.05 22.42 13.91
C LYS A 303 6.49 23.86 13.70
N GLU A 304 7.67 24.21 14.20
CA GLU A 304 8.38 25.37 13.68
C GLU A 304 8.59 25.19 12.18
N PRO A 305 8.25 26.17 11.34
CA PRO A 305 8.42 26.03 9.90
C PRO A 305 9.91 25.91 9.58
N LYS A 306 10.34 24.72 9.14
CA LYS A 306 11.66 24.57 8.53
C LYS A 306 11.72 25.45 7.28
N PRO A 307 12.70 26.37 7.17
CA PRO A 307 12.76 27.27 6.02
C PRO A 307 13.01 26.45 4.76
N THR A 308 12.05 26.52 3.83
CA THR A 308 12.21 25.96 2.48
C THR A 308 13.29 26.73 1.72
N ALA A 309 13.96 26.08 0.77
CA ALA A 309 14.97 26.72 -0.08
C ALA A 309 14.39 27.96 -0.81
N SER A 310 13.11 27.92 -1.17
CA SER A 310 12.37 29.06 -1.74
C SER A 310 12.12 30.19 -0.73
N GLY A 311 11.88 29.85 0.56
CA GLY A 311 11.73 30.84 1.63
C GLY A 311 13.03 31.57 1.95
N LYS A 312 14.17 30.88 1.87
CA LYS A 312 15.50 31.51 2.02
C LYS A 312 15.82 32.46 0.87
N MET A 313 15.49 32.07 -0.37
CA MET A 313 15.68 32.91 -1.55
C MET A 313 14.78 34.16 -1.53
N MET A 314 13.52 34.03 -1.12
CA MET A 314 12.59 35.16 -1.01
C MET A 314 13.03 36.16 0.07
N MET A 315 13.54 35.68 1.21
CA MET A 315 14.07 36.55 2.26
C MET A 315 15.35 37.25 1.82
N SER A 316 16.26 36.56 1.12
CA SER A 316 17.46 37.16 0.53
C SER A 316 17.14 38.25 -0.50
N TRP A 317 16.06 38.09 -1.28
CA TRP A 317 15.63 39.06 -2.27
C TRP A 317 14.99 40.29 -1.61
N LEU A 318 14.14 40.10 -0.61
CA LEU A 318 13.52 41.19 0.16
C LEU A 318 14.55 42.04 0.93
N THR A 319 15.63 41.43 1.43
CA THR A 319 16.72 42.17 2.09
C THR A 319 17.64 42.91 1.12
N SER A 320 17.62 42.57 -0.18
CA SER A 320 18.49 43.19 -1.19
C SER A 320 17.93 44.49 -1.78
N SER A 321 16.68 44.85 -1.47
CA SER A 321 16.06 46.09 -1.95
C SER A 321 15.77 47.05 -0.79
N SER A 322 16.73 47.93 -0.51
CA SER A 322 16.47 49.19 0.23
C SER A 322 16.59 50.40 -0.71
N PRO A 323 15.84 51.49 -0.48
CA PRO A 323 15.49 52.45 -1.51
C PRO A 323 16.57 53.53 -1.68
N SER A 324 17.04 53.75 -2.91
CA SER A 324 17.86 54.90 -3.24
C SER A 324 17.07 56.21 -3.09
N LYS A 325 17.65 57.12 -2.30
CA LYS A 325 17.17 58.47 -1.96
C LYS A 325 16.65 59.25 -3.18
N ARG A 326 15.43 59.79 -3.04
CA ARG A 326 14.92 60.92 -3.84
C ARG A 326 15.85 62.12 -3.71
N LYS A 327 16.17 62.77 -4.84
CA LYS A 327 16.51 64.20 -4.90
C LYS A 327 15.41 64.91 -5.70
N GLU A 328 14.90 65.98 -5.12
CA GLU A 328 13.91 66.89 -5.69
C GLU A 328 14.60 68.16 -6.25
N PRO A 329 13.90 69.06 -6.95
CA PRO A 329 14.16 69.39 -8.35
C PRO A 329 14.77 70.78 -8.55
N ASN A 330 15.25 71.09 -9.77
CA ASN A 330 15.45 72.47 -10.19
C ASN A 330 15.12 72.71 -11.67
N THR A 331 14.79 73.97 -11.91
CA THR A 331 13.92 74.59 -12.92
C THR A 331 14.56 74.87 -14.29
N CYS A 332 13.64 75.06 -15.26
CA CYS A 332 13.60 76.08 -16.32
C CYS A 332 14.15 75.85 -17.74
N GLU A 333 13.23 76.12 -18.68
CA GLU A 333 13.34 76.84 -19.97
C GLU A 333 13.45 76.09 -21.32
N ARG A 334 12.28 76.00 -21.96
CA ARG A 334 11.87 76.42 -23.32
C ARG A 334 12.91 76.40 -24.46
N LYS A 335 12.63 75.59 -25.50
CA LYS A 335 12.59 76.03 -26.92
C LYS A 335 11.90 75.02 -27.84
N GLU A 336 11.33 75.56 -28.91
CA GLU A 336 10.37 75.00 -29.85
C GLU A 336 10.96 74.04 -30.89
N GLU A 337 10.02 73.30 -31.53
CA GLU A 337 9.99 72.89 -32.94
C GLU A 337 10.92 71.78 -33.48
N ARG A 338 10.35 70.60 -33.77
CA ARG A 338 9.97 70.17 -35.15
C ARG A 338 9.51 68.71 -35.22
N GLU A 339 8.62 68.48 -36.18
CA GLU A 339 7.90 67.24 -36.50
C GLU A 339 8.80 66.05 -36.85
N SER A 340 8.40 64.84 -36.46
CA SER A 340 8.12 63.75 -37.41
C SER A 340 7.68 62.45 -36.70
N LYS A 341 6.71 61.80 -37.34
CA LYS A 341 6.02 60.55 -36.98
C LYS A 341 6.98 59.37 -36.78
N VAL A 342 6.78 58.54 -35.74
CA VAL A 342 6.71 57.06 -35.83
C VAL A 342 5.95 56.52 -34.59
N GLN A 343 5.10 55.52 -34.83
CA GLN A 343 4.13 54.90 -33.95
C GLN A 343 4.68 54.26 -32.67
N ARG A 344 3.94 54.47 -31.57
CA ARG A 344 3.97 53.71 -30.31
C ARG A 344 3.16 52.42 -30.44
N LYS A 345 3.60 51.34 -29.77
CA LYS A 345 2.68 50.42 -29.08
C LYS A 345 3.11 50.25 -27.62
N SER A 346 2.09 50.28 -26.78
CA SER A 346 2.10 50.55 -25.36
C SER A 346 2.14 49.29 -24.49
N THR A 347 2.75 49.48 -23.33
CA THR A 347 2.65 48.68 -22.11
C THR A 347 1.21 48.56 -21.58
N GLY A 348 0.89 47.35 -21.09
CA GLY A 348 0.17 47.02 -19.85
C GLY A 348 -1.09 47.79 -19.41
N ALA A 349 -2.15 47.03 -19.13
CA ALA A 349 -3.10 47.33 -18.05
C ALA A 349 -3.84 46.06 -17.61
N ILE A 350 -3.27 45.38 -16.59
CA ILE A 350 -4.05 44.62 -15.61
C ILE A 350 -4.67 45.67 -14.70
N GLN A 351 -5.92 46.07 -14.97
CA GLN A 351 -6.86 46.56 -13.97
C GLN A 351 -8.21 46.80 -14.62
N GLN A 352 -9.25 46.63 -13.80
CA GLN A 352 -10.67 46.70 -14.15
C GLN A 352 -11.21 45.40 -14.76
N TRP A 353 -11.66 44.49 -13.89
CA TRP A 353 -12.98 43.85 -13.98
C TRP A 353 -13.31 43.23 -12.61
N ILE A 354 -13.37 44.10 -11.60
CA ILE A 354 -14.09 43.86 -10.35
C ILE A 354 -15.19 44.92 -10.32
N GLN A 355 -16.45 44.46 -10.29
CA GLN A 355 -17.72 45.14 -9.96
C GLN A 355 -18.79 45.07 -11.05
N GLY A 356 -19.79 44.21 -10.78
CA GLY A 356 -21.21 44.43 -11.06
C GLY A 356 -21.65 44.30 -12.52
N THR A 357 -22.89 43.99 -12.86
CA THR A 357 -24.10 43.56 -12.16
C THR A 357 -25.12 43.24 -13.26
N ASN A 358 -26.12 42.43 -12.94
CA ASN A 358 -27.47 42.38 -13.54
C ASN A 358 -27.72 41.72 -14.92
N LYS A 359 -28.30 40.51 -14.81
CA LYS A 359 -29.63 40.06 -15.31
C LYS A 359 -30.19 40.57 -16.66
N LYS A 360 -30.40 39.58 -17.55
CA LYS A 360 -31.57 39.28 -18.45
C LYS A 360 -31.81 40.17 -19.70
N PRO A 361 -32.57 39.71 -20.73
CA PRO A 361 -33.40 38.48 -20.85
C PRO A 361 -33.21 37.59 -22.12
N ARG A 362 -33.89 36.43 -22.07
CA ARG A 362 -34.27 35.51 -23.17
C ARG A 362 -35.03 36.19 -24.31
N VAL A 363 -34.80 35.75 -25.56
CA VAL A 363 -35.76 35.34 -26.64
C VAL A 363 -34.86 34.63 -27.70
N LYS A 364 -35.14 33.50 -28.37
CA LYS A 364 -36.34 32.74 -28.72
C LYS A 364 -36.01 31.25 -28.70
#